data_AF-A0A3M1HQA5-F1
#
_entry.id   AF-A0A3M1HQA5-F1
#
_cell.length_a   1.000
_cell.length_b   1.000
_cell.length_c   1.000
_cell.angle_alpha   90.00
_cell.angle_beta   90.00
_cell.angle_gamma   90.00
#
_symmetry.space_group_name_H-M   'P 1'
#
loop_
_entity.id
_entity.type
_entity.pdbx_description
1 polymer ?
#
loop_
_entity_poly.entity_id
_entity_poly.type
_entity_poly.pdbx_seq_one_letter_code
_entity_poly.pdbx_strand_id
1 'polypeptide(L)'
;MNDHPDALLCAYFDGELQGSERQAVSEHLHRCATCRRQMARWREMRRLLRSPLPLAQDSAAFWQELAPRLGRQQPVIGLTWVWGLLMALGSALFQTIMIGVLLVGLANLFGLVPASWITRLSDDLRLLLPSFLGTQPAGAATQSILLTGLTWLLALLPVLLVLMLSLGMALSFLGWMLATGQSRRPSHLPSLANSNTAKA
;
A
#
# COMPACT_ATOMS: atom_id res chain seq x y z
N MET A 1 21.33 10.55 44.60
CA MET A 1 20.84 9.83 43.41
C MET A 1 21.88 9.97 42.32
N ASN A 2 22.72 8.95 42.16
CA ASN A 2 23.81 8.89 41.19
C ASN A 2 23.38 7.99 40.03
N ASP A 3 22.31 8.36 39.34
CA ASP A 3 21.95 7.68 38.10
C ASP A 3 22.68 8.40 36.96
N HIS A 4 23.65 7.73 36.34
CA HIS A 4 24.39 8.22 35.19
C HIS A 4 23.72 7.66 33.94
N PRO A 5 22.97 8.47 33.17
CA PRO A 5 22.22 7.96 32.04
C PRO A 5 23.17 7.74 30.84
N ASP A 6 23.92 6.64 30.87
CA ASP A 6 24.94 6.31 29.86
C ASP A 6 24.34 6.31 28.43
N ALA A 7 23.13 5.78 28.27
CA ALA A 7 22.42 5.76 26.99
C ALA A 7 22.14 7.17 26.44
N LEU A 8 21.67 8.10 27.29
CA LEU A 8 21.41 9.48 26.89
C LEU A 8 22.71 10.25 26.63
N LEU A 9 23.78 9.93 27.35
CA LEU A 9 25.08 10.55 27.12
C LEU A 9 25.67 10.11 25.76
N CYS A 10 25.51 8.84 25.38
CA CYS A 10 25.87 8.35 24.04
C CYS A 10 25.05 9.03 22.93
N ALA A 11 23.72 9.07 23.06
CA ALA A 11 22.85 9.74 22.09
C ALA A 11 23.17 11.24 21.97
N TYR A 12 23.54 11.90 23.08
CA TYR A 12 24.02 13.28 23.07
C TYR A 12 25.35 13.43 22.32
N PHE A 13 26.26 12.46 22.42
CA PHE A 13 27.55 12.46 21.75
C PHE A 13 27.44 12.25 20.23
N ASP A 14 26.50 11.42 19.79
CA ASP A 14 26.22 11.19 18.37
C ASP A 14 25.34 12.29 17.75
N GLY A 15 24.72 13.13 18.58
CA GLY A 15 23.91 14.27 18.16
C GLY A 15 22.45 13.92 17.86
N GLU A 16 21.99 12.76 18.34
CA GLU A 16 20.63 12.24 18.10
C GLU A 16 19.58 12.91 19.00
N LEU A 17 19.97 13.48 20.15
CA LEU A 17 19.05 14.15 21.06
C LEU A 17 18.61 15.53 20.55
N GLN A 18 17.32 15.81 20.70
CA GLN A 18 16.69 17.08 20.32
C GLN A 18 15.90 17.68 21.49
N GLY A 19 15.58 18.98 21.40
CA GLY A 19 14.69 19.66 22.33
C GLY A 19 15.07 19.53 23.81
N SER A 20 14.10 19.13 24.63
CA SER A 20 14.21 19.04 26.10
C SER A 20 15.24 18.02 26.57
N GLU A 21 15.40 16.90 25.88
CA GLU A 21 16.35 15.84 26.25
C GLU A 21 17.79 16.33 26.11
N ARG A 22 18.09 17.03 25.01
CA ARG A 22 19.41 17.64 24.80
C ARG A 22 19.73 18.67 25.88
N GLN A 23 18.74 19.48 26.27
CA GLN A 23 18.91 20.49 27.33
C GLN A 23 19.15 19.83 28.69
N ALA A 24 18.39 18.79 29.03
CA ALA A 24 18.54 18.05 30.29
C ALA A 24 19.94 17.40 30.41
N VAL A 25 20.45 16.78 29.34
CA VAL A 25 21.81 16.20 29.33
C VAL A 25 22.87 17.30 29.39
N SER A 26 22.68 18.43 28.70
CA SER A 26 23.59 19.58 28.78
C SER A 26 23.70 20.12 30.21
N GLU A 27 22.56 20.27 30.89
CA GLU A 27 22.51 20.74 32.27
C GLU A 27 23.15 19.72 33.23
N HIS A 28 22.90 18.43 33.03
CA HIS A 28 23.57 17.37 33.77
C HIS A 28 25.10 17.43 33.60
N LEU A 29 25.60 17.68 32.38
CA LEU A 29 27.03 17.85 32.12
C LEU A 29 27.62 19.08 32.82
N HIS A 30 26.87 20.16 33.04
CA HIS A 30 27.34 21.29 33.84
C HIS A 30 27.52 20.93 35.33
N ARG A 31 26.67 20.04 35.86
CA ARG A 31 26.67 19.69 37.29
C ARG A 31 27.52 18.46 37.64
N CYS A 32 27.69 17.51 36.72
CA CYS A 32 28.33 16.22 37.00
C CYS A 32 29.75 16.11 36.41
N ALA A 33 30.77 16.13 37.28
CA ALA A 33 32.17 15.98 36.88
C ALA A 33 32.52 14.59 36.30
N THR A 34 31.82 13.54 36.72
CA THR A 34 32.03 12.17 36.22
C THR A 34 31.61 12.06 34.74
N CYS A 35 30.40 12.51 34.40
CA CYS A 35 29.91 12.51 33.02
C CYS A 35 30.75 13.40 32.10
N ARG A 36 31.26 14.55 32.59
CA ARG A 36 32.22 15.37 31.82
C ARG A 36 33.51 14.63 31.47
N ARG A 37 34.08 13.87 32.42
CA ARG A 37 35.29 13.07 32.19
C ARG A 37 35.05 11.95 31.20
N GLN A 38 33.88 11.32 31.23
CA GLN A 38 33.49 10.29 30.25
C GLN A 38 33.33 10.89 28.85
N MET A 39 32.65 12.03 28.74
CA MET A 39 32.48 12.75 27.48
C MET A 39 33.82 13.19 26.87
N ALA A 40 34.77 13.64 27.70
CA ALA A 40 36.12 13.98 27.27
C ALA A 40 36.87 12.76 26.71
N ARG A 41 36.76 11.59 27.37
CA ARG A 41 37.35 10.32 26.89
C ARG A 41 36.80 9.92 25.52
N TRP A 42 35.48 10.02 25.30
CA TRP A 42 34.89 9.70 24.00
C TRP A 42 35.28 10.69 22.89
N ARG A 43 35.35 11.99 23.21
CA ARG A 43 35.85 13.00 22.26
C ARG A 43 37.29 12.73 21.84
N GLU A 44 38.13 12.33 22.79
CA GLU A 44 39.51 11.97 22.52
C GLU A 44 39.60 10.70 21.64
N MET A 45 38.82 9.66 21.96
CA MET A 45 38.74 8.45 21.14
C MET A 45 38.30 8.77 19.70
N ARG A 46 37.27 9.61 19.52
CA ARG A 46 36.80 10.05 18.19
C ARG A 46 37.86 10.87 17.46
N ARG A 47 38.67 11.66 18.18
CA ARG A 47 39.81 12.39 17.60
C ARG A 47 40.87 11.43 17.08
N LEU A 48 41.23 10.41 17.86
CA LEU A 48 42.19 9.37 17.44
C LEU A 48 41.68 8.58 16.23
N LEU A 49 40.39 8.22 16.21
CA LEU A 49 39.76 7.54 15.07
C LEU A 49 39.61 8.43 13.82
N ARG A 50 39.55 9.75 14.00
CA ARG A 50 39.56 10.74 12.89
C ARG A 50 40.96 11.04 12.35
N SER A 51 42.02 10.46 12.92
CA SER A 51 43.32 10.42 12.25
C SER A 51 43.08 9.96 10.81
N PRO A 52 43.70 10.56 9.79
CA PRO A 52 43.47 10.19 8.40
C PRO A 52 43.83 8.71 8.26
N LEU A 53 42.80 7.85 8.33
CA LEU A 53 42.91 6.50 7.81
C LEU A 53 43.39 6.69 6.37
N PRO A 54 44.40 5.94 5.91
CA PRO A 54 44.83 6.01 4.53
C PRO A 54 43.57 5.83 3.68
N LEU A 55 43.16 6.90 2.99
CA LEU A 55 42.01 6.84 2.10
C LEU A 55 42.33 5.70 1.15
N ALA A 56 41.48 4.67 1.17
CA ALA A 56 41.67 3.49 0.35
C ALA A 56 42.00 3.96 -1.08
N GLN A 57 43.24 3.72 -1.48
CA GLN A 57 43.71 3.98 -2.83
C GLN A 57 42.80 3.19 -3.78
N ASP A 58 42.30 3.88 -4.79
CA ASP A 58 41.40 3.37 -5.82
C ASP A 58 40.04 2.81 -5.38
N SER A 59 39.17 3.73 -4.98
CA SER A 59 37.72 3.48 -5.02
C SER A 59 37.25 3.04 -6.42
N ALA A 60 37.96 3.42 -7.49
CA ALA A 60 37.61 3.05 -8.86
C ALA A 60 37.60 1.53 -9.10
N ALA A 61 38.64 0.80 -8.64
CA ALA A 61 38.70 -0.65 -8.77
C ALA A 61 37.62 -1.34 -7.92
N PHE A 62 37.41 -0.85 -6.70
CA PHE A 62 36.33 -1.30 -5.83
C PHE A 62 34.96 -1.12 -6.49
N TRP A 63 34.69 0.05 -7.08
CA TRP A 63 33.43 0.31 -7.78
C TRP A 63 33.28 -0.50 -9.07
N GLN A 64 34.36 -0.77 -9.80
CA GLN A 64 34.33 -1.65 -10.98
C GLN A 64 33.99 -3.09 -10.60
N GLU A 65 34.48 -3.57 -9.46
CA GLU A 65 34.16 -4.91 -8.98
C GLU A 65 32.77 -4.99 -8.31
N LEU A 66 32.34 -3.91 -7.66
CA LEU A 66 31.06 -3.84 -6.97
C LEU A 66 29.88 -3.59 -7.93
N ALA A 67 30.06 -2.78 -8.98
CA ALA A 67 29.02 -2.44 -9.96
C ALA A 67 28.31 -3.66 -10.58
N PRO A 68 28.99 -4.73 -11.02
CA PRO A 68 28.32 -5.93 -11.52
C PRO A 68 27.63 -6.73 -10.41
N ARG A 69 28.12 -6.69 -9.16
CA ARG A 69 27.54 -7.40 -8.00
C ARG A 69 26.32 -6.70 -7.42
N LEU A 70 26.31 -5.37 -7.48
CA LEU A 70 25.12 -4.54 -7.24
C LEU A 70 24.07 -4.71 -8.34
N GLY A 71 24.37 -5.54 -9.34
CA GLY A 71 23.44 -6.31 -10.14
C GLY A 71 22.16 -5.56 -10.41
N ARG A 72 22.09 -4.92 -11.59
CA ARG A 72 20.85 -4.38 -12.21
C ARG A 72 19.67 -5.04 -11.52
N GLN A 73 18.97 -4.30 -10.67
CA GLN A 73 17.70 -4.77 -10.11
C GLN A 73 16.90 -5.20 -11.33
N GLN A 74 16.89 -6.51 -11.60
CA GLN A 74 16.18 -7.01 -12.76
C GLN A 74 14.75 -6.62 -12.42
N PRO A 75 14.07 -5.84 -13.28
CA PRO A 75 12.68 -5.56 -13.03
C PRO A 75 12.07 -6.94 -12.88
N VAL A 76 11.60 -7.25 -11.68
CA VAL A 76 10.82 -8.45 -11.44
C VAL A 76 9.54 -8.23 -12.22
N ILE A 77 9.59 -8.51 -13.53
CA ILE A 77 8.45 -8.85 -14.36
C ILE A 77 8.01 -10.22 -13.83
N GLY A 78 7.58 -10.20 -12.56
CA GLY A 78 7.56 -11.34 -11.69
C GLY A 78 6.30 -11.19 -10.87
N LEU A 79 5.40 -12.14 -11.07
CA LEU A 79 4.14 -12.38 -10.36
C LEU A 79 3.11 -11.22 -10.35
N THR A 80 3.53 -9.96 -10.39
CA THR A 80 2.69 -8.76 -10.39
C THR A 80 1.83 -8.66 -11.64
N TRP A 81 2.34 -9.05 -12.82
CA TRP A 81 1.55 -9.08 -14.04
C TRP A 81 0.51 -10.21 -14.02
N VAL A 82 0.85 -11.36 -13.42
CA VAL A 82 -0.08 -12.49 -13.23
C VAL A 82 -1.19 -12.10 -12.25
N TRP A 83 -0.86 -11.43 -11.14
CA TRP A 83 -1.85 -10.87 -10.21
C TRP A 83 -2.74 -9.82 -10.89
N GLY A 84 -2.17 -8.96 -11.74
CA GLY A 84 -2.93 -8.00 -12.52
C GLY A 84 -3.95 -8.68 -13.45
N LEU A 85 -3.52 -9.73 -14.16
CA LEU A 85 -4.39 -10.51 -15.05
C LEU A 85 -5.49 -11.26 -14.27
N LEU A 86 -5.15 -11.85 -13.12
CA LEU A 86 -6.09 -12.58 -12.27
C LEU A 86 -7.17 -11.64 -11.70
N MET A 87 -6.78 -10.45 -11.23
CA MET A 87 -7.72 -9.42 -10.77
C MET A 87 -8.62 -8.92 -11.90
N ALA A 88 -8.07 -8.73 -13.10
CA ALA A 88 -8.85 -8.31 -14.26
C ALA A 88 -9.90 -9.37 -14.65
N LEU A 89 -9.52 -10.65 -14.69
CA LEU A 89 -10.44 -11.75 -14.97
C LEU A 89 -11.53 -11.89 -13.89
N GLY A 90 -11.16 -11.79 -12.61
CA GLY A 90 -12.11 -11.82 -11.50
C GLY A 90 -13.13 -10.68 -11.57
N SER A 91 -12.67 -9.47 -11.90
CA SER A 91 -13.52 -8.30 -12.09
C SER A 91 -14.50 -8.48 -13.26
N ALA A 92 -14.02 -8.96 -14.41
CA ALA A 92 -14.84 -9.18 -15.59
C ALA A 92 -15.94 -10.23 -15.33
N LEU A 93 -15.60 -11.33 -14.65
CA LEU A 93 -16.57 -12.37 -14.27
C LEU A 93 -17.64 -11.81 -13.32
N PHE A 94 -17.23 -11.09 -12.29
CA PHE A 94 -18.14 -10.45 -11.34
C PHE A 94 -19.10 -9.46 -12.03
N GLN A 95 -18.58 -8.60 -12.91
CA GLN A 95 -19.42 -7.67 -13.69
C GLN A 95 -20.41 -8.40 -14.58
N THR A 96 -19.99 -9.47 -15.24
CA THR A 96 -20.86 -10.28 -16.10
C THR A 96 -22.03 -10.87 -15.30
N ILE A 97 -21.76 -11.42 -14.11
CA ILE A 97 -22.79 -11.95 -13.22
C ILE A 97 -23.74 -10.83 -12.77
N MET A 98 -23.20 -9.69 -12.32
CA MET A 98 -24.01 -8.56 -11.86
C MET A 98 -24.90 -7.97 -12.95
N ILE A 99 -24.38 -7.82 -14.17
CA ILE A 99 -25.16 -7.37 -15.33
C ILE A 99 -26.27 -8.37 -15.64
N GLY A 100 -25.99 -9.67 -15.59
CA GLY A 100 -27.00 -10.71 -15.77
C GLY A 100 -28.14 -10.61 -14.75
N VAL A 101 -27.80 -10.48 -13.47
CA VAL A 101 -28.79 -10.30 -12.39
C VAL A 101 -29.63 -9.04 -12.61
N LEU A 102 -28.98 -7.93 -12.99
CA LEU A 102 -29.68 -6.66 -13.27
C LEU A 102 -30.65 -6.79 -14.46
N LEU A 103 -30.22 -7.41 -15.55
CA LEU A 103 -31.05 -7.61 -16.74
C LEU A 103 -32.27 -8.49 -16.45
N VAL A 104 -32.09 -9.57 -15.68
CA VAL A 104 -33.20 -10.42 -15.24
C VAL A 104 -34.17 -9.65 -14.34
N GLY A 105 -33.66 -8.86 -13.40
CA GLY A 105 -34.47 -8.00 -12.54
C GLY A 105 -35.26 -6.96 -13.35
N LEU A 106 -34.62 -6.34 -14.34
CA LEU A 106 -35.25 -5.38 -15.24
C LEU A 106 -36.33 -6.06 -16.12
N ALA A 107 -36.03 -7.21 -16.70
CA ALA A 107 -36.99 -7.96 -17.52
C ALA A 107 -38.22 -8.39 -16.71
N ASN A 108 -38.04 -8.79 -15.46
CA ASN A 108 -39.14 -9.09 -14.54
C ASN A 108 -40.01 -7.85 -14.26
N LEU A 109 -39.37 -6.71 -14.01
CA LEU A 109 -40.05 -5.43 -13.78
C LEU A 109 -40.92 -4.99 -14.97
N PHE A 110 -40.47 -5.22 -16.19
CA PHE A 110 -41.24 -4.94 -17.40
C PHE A 110 -42.27 -6.03 -17.76
N GLY A 111 -42.40 -7.08 -16.94
CA GLY A 111 -43.30 -8.21 -17.21
C GLY A 111 -42.89 -9.06 -18.42
N LEU A 112 -41.62 -8.94 -18.85
CA LEU A 112 -41.07 -9.72 -19.97
C LEU A 112 -40.73 -11.15 -19.55
N VAL A 113 -40.58 -11.40 -18.24
CA VAL A 113 -40.33 -12.73 -17.68
C VAL A 113 -41.67 -13.36 -17.28
N PRO A 114 -42.02 -14.54 -17.82
CA PRO A 114 -43.22 -15.26 -17.41
C PRO A 114 -43.17 -15.61 -15.92
N ALA A 115 -44.27 -15.44 -15.20
CA ALA A 115 -44.35 -15.75 -13.77
C ALA A 115 -43.93 -17.21 -13.44
N SER A 116 -44.17 -18.14 -14.36
CA SER A 116 -43.80 -19.55 -14.24
C SER A 116 -42.29 -19.79 -14.19
N TRP A 117 -41.49 -18.91 -14.79
CA TRP A 117 -40.02 -19.01 -14.73
C TRP A 117 -39.50 -18.64 -13.36
N ILE A 118 -40.12 -17.64 -12.72
CA ILE A 118 -39.75 -17.16 -11.39
C ILE A 118 -40.05 -18.21 -10.33
N THR A 119 -41.24 -18.84 -10.40
CA THR A 119 -41.63 -19.87 -9.44
C THR A 119 -40.72 -21.09 -9.56
N ARG A 120 -40.42 -21.55 -10.79
CA ARG A 120 -39.55 -22.70 -11.04
C ARG A 120 -38.12 -22.46 -10.55
N LEU A 121 -37.56 -21.28 -10.81
CA LEU A 121 -36.25 -20.89 -10.27
C LEU A 121 -36.25 -20.85 -8.74
N SER A 122 -37.33 -20.32 -8.13
CA SER A 122 -37.45 -20.23 -6.68
C SER A 122 -37.57 -21.59 -6.00
N ASP A 123 -38.23 -22.55 -6.63
CA ASP A 123 -38.39 -23.91 -6.08
C ASP A 123 -37.06 -24.68 -6.11
N ASP A 124 -36.30 -24.57 -7.21
CA ASP A 124 -34.96 -25.16 -7.31
C ASP A 124 -33.98 -24.49 -6.32
N LEU A 125 -34.07 -23.17 -6.13
CA LEU A 125 -33.19 -22.44 -5.20
C LEU A 125 -33.55 -22.70 -3.73
N ARG A 126 -34.83 -22.93 -3.42
CA ARG A 126 -35.31 -23.29 -2.08
C ARG A 126 -34.77 -24.63 -1.59
N LEU A 127 -34.51 -25.56 -2.50
CA LEU A 127 -33.85 -26.83 -2.20
C LEU A 127 -32.36 -26.63 -1.84
N LEU A 128 -31.74 -25.55 -2.32
CA LEU A 128 -30.32 -25.24 -2.10
C LEU A 128 -30.05 -24.25 -0.97
N LEU A 129 -31.01 -23.37 -0.63
CA LEU A 129 -30.89 -22.37 0.46
C LEU A 129 -31.97 -22.55 1.55
N PRO A 130 -31.92 -23.59 2.41
CA PRO A 130 -33.00 -23.84 3.37
C PRO A 130 -33.03 -22.88 4.58
N SER A 131 -32.07 -21.96 4.77
CA SER A 131 -31.79 -21.43 6.11
C SER A 131 -31.66 -19.92 6.29
N PHE A 132 -31.68 -19.09 5.23
CA PHE A 132 -31.20 -17.70 5.39
C PHE A 132 -32.27 -16.61 5.55
N LEU A 133 -33.50 -16.79 5.09
CA LEU A 133 -34.53 -15.74 5.12
C LEU A 133 -35.85 -16.26 5.66
N GLY A 134 -35.98 -16.30 6.99
CA GLY A 134 -37.20 -16.67 7.70
C GLY A 134 -38.27 -15.58 7.65
N THR A 135 -38.83 -15.27 6.48
CA THR A 135 -39.95 -14.33 6.34
C THR A 135 -41.24 -15.04 5.95
N GLN A 136 -42.19 -15.08 6.88
CA GLN A 136 -43.57 -15.54 6.64
C GLN A 136 -44.38 -14.47 5.87
N PRO A 137 -45.26 -14.86 4.94
CA PRO A 137 -46.07 -13.90 4.18
C PRO A 137 -47.26 -13.40 5.01
N ALA A 138 -47.34 -12.08 5.23
CA ALA A 138 -48.48 -11.43 5.87
C ALA A 138 -49.37 -10.69 4.84
N GLY A 139 -50.68 -11.00 4.91
CA GLY A 139 -51.85 -10.20 4.50
C GLY A 139 -51.76 -9.22 3.32
N ALA A 140 -52.34 -9.64 2.19
CA ALA A 140 -52.52 -8.84 0.98
C ALA A 140 -53.67 -7.81 1.11
N ALA A 141 -53.40 -6.51 0.97
CA ALA A 141 -54.22 -5.58 0.16
C ALA A 141 -53.81 -4.10 0.28
N THR A 142 -53.29 -3.62 1.42
CA THR A 142 -53.06 -2.17 1.65
C THR A 142 -51.59 -1.72 1.55
N GLN A 143 -50.70 -2.62 1.17
CA GLN A 143 -49.25 -2.42 1.27
C GLN A 143 -48.60 -1.96 -0.06
N SER A 144 -49.37 -1.77 -1.13
CA SER A 144 -48.89 -1.75 -2.52
C SER A 144 -48.05 -0.52 -2.94
N ILE A 145 -48.35 0.68 -2.46
CA ILE A 145 -47.66 1.92 -2.90
C ILE A 145 -46.32 2.12 -2.17
N LEU A 146 -46.30 1.91 -0.85
CA LEU A 146 -45.05 1.95 -0.07
C LEU A 146 -44.11 0.78 -0.42
N LEU A 147 -44.65 -0.40 -0.71
CA LEU A 147 -43.83 -1.53 -1.19
C LEU A 147 -43.32 -1.32 -2.61
N THR A 148 -44.06 -0.68 -3.51
CA THR A 148 -43.53 -0.36 -4.85
C THR A 148 -42.39 0.66 -4.75
N GLY A 149 -42.55 1.75 -4.00
CA GLY A 149 -41.45 2.70 -3.77
C GLY A 149 -40.21 2.05 -3.12
N LEU A 150 -40.43 1.20 -2.11
CA LEU A 150 -39.36 0.48 -1.42
C LEU A 150 -38.68 -0.55 -2.34
N THR A 151 -39.43 -1.25 -3.20
CA THR A 151 -38.85 -2.20 -4.18
C THR A 151 -38.02 -1.48 -5.24
N TRP A 152 -38.42 -0.31 -5.71
CA TRP A 152 -37.59 0.52 -6.59
C TRP A 152 -36.30 0.98 -5.91
N LEU A 153 -36.38 1.42 -4.66
CA LEU A 153 -35.21 1.88 -3.90
C LEU A 153 -34.24 0.72 -3.60
N LEU A 154 -34.79 -0.46 -3.27
CA LEU A 154 -34.03 -1.70 -3.14
C LEU A 154 -33.46 -2.22 -4.47
N ALA A 155 -34.09 -1.91 -5.61
CA ALA A 155 -33.60 -2.28 -6.94
C ALA A 155 -32.49 -1.35 -7.45
N LEU A 156 -32.49 -0.07 -7.05
CA LEU A 156 -31.46 0.90 -7.42
C LEU A 156 -30.18 0.76 -6.57
N LEU A 157 -30.31 0.36 -5.31
CA LEU A 157 -29.19 0.14 -4.41
C LEU A 157 -28.09 -0.79 -4.99
N PRO A 158 -28.39 -1.99 -5.53
CA PRO A 158 -27.38 -2.86 -6.12
C PRO A 158 -26.73 -2.27 -7.38
N VAL A 159 -27.47 -1.50 -8.18
CA VAL A 159 -26.92 -0.81 -9.36
C VAL A 159 -25.86 0.20 -8.92
N LEU A 160 -26.18 1.00 -7.90
CA LEU A 160 -25.29 2.02 -7.37
C LEU A 160 -24.05 1.39 -6.71
N LEU A 161 -24.24 0.26 -6.01
CA LEU A 161 -23.15 -0.53 -5.43
C LEU A 161 -22.19 -1.07 -6.51
N VAL A 162 -22.73 -1.62 -7.61
CA VAL A 162 -21.94 -2.12 -8.75
C VAL A 162 -21.17 -0.98 -9.43
N LEU A 163 -21.78 0.19 -9.59
CA LEU A 163 -21.10 1.38 -10.12
C LEU A 163 -19.96 1.85 -9.22
N MET A 164 -20.15 1.90 -7.89
CA MET A 164 -19.08 2.26 -6.97
C MET A 164 -17.93 1.24 -6.96
N LEU A 165 -18.25 -0.07 -6.97
CA LEU A 165 -17.23 -1.13 -7.01
C LEU A 165 -16.43 -1.11 -8.31
N SER A 166 -17.09 -0.92 -9.45
CA SER A 166 -16.42 -0.83 -10.75
C SER A 166 -15.53 0.40 -10.85
N LEU A 167 -15.98 1.57 -10.36
CA LEU A 167 -15.17 2.77 -10.28
C LEU A 167 -13.94 2.57 -9.39
N GLY A 168 -14.12 1.94 -8.22
CA GLY A 168 -13.01 1.61 -7.31
C GLY A 168 -11.96 0.72 -7.97
N MET A 169 -12.38 -0.36 -8.63
CA MET A 169 -11.46 -1.26 -9.35
C MET A 169 -10.72 -0.54 -10.48
N ALA A 170 -11.40 0.31 -11.25
CA ALA A 170 -10.79 1.09 -12.32
C ALA A 170 -9.71 2.05 -11.78
N LEU A 171 -9.97 2.74 -10.68
CA LEU A 171 -9.01 3.64 -10.03
C LEU A 171 -7.81 2.88 -9.45
N SER A 172 -8.03 1.73 -8.82
CA SER A 172 -6.93 0.88 -8.32
C SER A 172 -6.05 0.37 -9.46
N PHE A 173 -6.64 -0.05 -10.58
CA PHE A 173 -5.90 -0.49 -11.76
C PHE A 173 -5.10 0.65 -12.40
N LEU A 174 -5.70 1.84 -12.51
CA LEU A 174 -5.03 3.04 -13.01
C LEU A 174 -3.82 3.41 -12.12
N GLY A 175 -4.01 3.38 -10.79
CA GLY A 175 -2.93 3.62 -9.82
C GLY A 175 -1.79 2.62 -9.96
N TRP A 176 -2.10 1.34 -10.15
CA TRP A 176 -1.10 0.30 -10.39
C TRP A 176 -0.34 0.49 -11.71
N MET A 177 -1.02 0.87 -12.79
CA MET A 177 -0.37 1.22 -14.06
C MET A 177 0.57 2.41 -13.92
N LEU A 178 0.16 3.47 -13.21
CA LEU A 178 1.00 4.65 -12.99
C LEU A 178 2.23 4.32 -12.14
N ALA A 179 2.05 3.51 -11.09
CA ALA A 179 3.15 3.07 -10.23
C ALA A 179 4.18 2.22 -11.00
N THR A 180 3.72 1.32 -11.87
CA THR A 180 4.60 0.46 -12.69
C THR A 180 5.21 1.20 -13.89
N GLY A 181 4.58 2.26 -14.39
CA GLY A 181 5.13 3.12 -15.43
C GLY A 181 6.28 4.01 -14.95
N GLN A 182 6.22 4.49 -13.70
CA GLN A 182 7.28 5.35 -13.13
C GLN A 182 8.60 4.61 -12.89
N SER A 183 8.56 3.31 -12.57
CA SER A 183 9.76 2.51 -12.33
C SER A 183 10.58 2.20 -13.59
N ARG A 184 10.05 2.51 -14.78
CA ARG A 184 10.76 2.33 -16.06
C ARG A 184 11.48 3.57 -16.58
N ARG A 185 11.42 4.72 -15.90
CA ARG A 185 12.25 5.86 -16.32
C ARG A 185 13.71 5.47 -16.07
N PRO A 186 14.53 5.30 -17.12
CA PRO A 186 15.95 5.07 -16.92
C PRO A 186 16.45 6.29 -16.16
N SER A 187 16.99 6.07 -14.97
CA SER A 187 17.78 7.08 -14.28
C SER A 187 18.88 7.48 -15.26
N HIS A 188 18.72 8.66 -15.87
CA HIS A 188 19.77 9.29 -16.65
C HIS A 188 20.95 9.47 -15.70
N LEU A 189 21.83 8.48 -15.68
CA LEU A 189 23.13 8.60 -15.05
C LEU A 189 23.82 9.75 -15.76
N PRO A 190 24.18 10.84 -15.06
CA PRO A 190 24.97 11.89 -15.65
C PRO A 190 26.23 11.24 -16.21
N SER A 191 26.47 11.41 -17.51
CA SER A 191 27.63 10.83 -18.17
C SER A 191 28.89 11.38 -17.50
N LEU A 192 29.57 10.56 -16.72
CA LEU A 192 30.95 10.78 -16.28
C LEU A 192 31.93 10.58 -17.45
N ALA A 193 31.52 11.01 -18.65
CA ALA A 193 32.39 11.13 -19.78
C ALA A 193 33.05 12.51 -19.70
N ASN A 194 34.38 12.49 -19.68
CA ASN A 194 35.27 13.57 -20.07
C ASN A 194 35.88 14.42 -18.94
N SER A 195 36.82 13.82 -18.19
CA SER A 195 37.88 14.57 -17.49
C SER A 195 39.31 14.13 -17.86
N ASN A 196 39.51 13.30 -18.89
CA ASN A 196 40.82 12.72 -19.24
C ASN A 196 41.52 13.34 -20.48
N THR A 197 41.14 14.52 -20.95
CA THR A 197 41.72 15.13 -22.17
C THR A 197 42.55 16.40 -21.95
N ALA A 198 43.08 16.64 -20.74
CA ALA A 198 43.96 17.78 -20.46
C ALA A 198 45.29 17.36 -19.79
N LYS A 199 46.06 16.50 -20.46
CA LYS A 199 47.51 16.36 -20.26
C LYS A 199 48.15 15.98 -21.59
N ALA A 200 48.48 17.00 -22.39
CA ALA A 200 49.48 16.95 -23.44
C ALA A 200 50.14 18.33 -23.49
#